data_AF-A0A6C0CVH6-F1
#
_entry.id   AF-A0A6C0CVH6-F1
#
_cell.length_a   1.000
_cell.length_b   1.000
_cell.length_c   1.000
_cell.angle_alpha   90.00
_cell.angle_beta   90.00
_cell.angle_gamma   90.00
#
_symmetry.space_group_name_H-M   'P 1'
#
loop_
_entity.id
_entity.type
_entity.pdbx_description
1 polymer ?
#
loop_
_entity_poly.entity_id
_entity_poly.type
_entity_poly.pdbx_seq_one_letter_code
_entity_poly.pdbx_strand_id
1 'polypeptide(L)'
;MYQINKQQNKKLLLFVEEKLKIISNNNKLNGFFIFILHLLFQLVSIYILFFYPISNLFYFTLFIWIIILISNHIFRGCILTKLERYLWQNNDWFGPYYICCNLNTWSSNKIKNMYICQITFLITLLFIRILFKI
;
A
#
# COMPACT_ATOMS: atom_id res chain seq x y z
N MET A 1 11.85 -1.48 17.92
CA MET A 1 10.70 -1.31 17.01
C MET A 1 10.22 -2.69 16.58
N TYR A 2 8.98 -3.07 16.88
CA TYR A 2 8.47 -4.42 16.64
C TYR A 2 8.27 -4.68 15.15
N GLN A 3 8.76 -5.81 14.64
CA GLN A 3 8.55 -6.25 13.27
C GLN A 3 8.16 -7.71 13.28
N ILE A 4 7.19 -8.08 12.45
CA ILE A 4 6.76 -9.48 12.38
C ILE A 4 7.79 -10.33 11.62
N ASN A 5 7.96 -11.57 12.07
CA ASN A 5 8.87 -12.51 11.43
C ASN A 5 8.25 -13.14 10.16
N LYS A 6 9.04 -13.94 9.43
CA LYS A 6 8.59 -14.59 8.18
C LYS A 6 7.43 -15.57 8.43
N GLN A 7 7.44 -16.30 9.54
CA GLN A 7 6.38 -17.27 9.87
C GLN A 7 5.05 -16.59 10.18
N GLN A 8 5.08 -15.48 10.93
CA GLN A 8 3.90 -14.65 11.22
C GLN A 8 3.31 -14.05 9.94
N ASN A 9 4.16 -13.56 9.03
CA ASN A 9 3.71 -13.12 7.70
C ASN A 9 2.99 -14.26 6.96
N LYS A 10 3.59 -15.45 6.91
CA LYS A 10 2.99 -16.60 6.21
C LYS A 10 1.64 -16.99 6.83
N LYS A 11 1.54 -17.03 8.15
CA LYS A 11 0.28 -17.31 8.85
C LYS A 11 -0.80 -16.28 8.53
N LEU A 12 -0.46 -14.99 8.49
CA LEU A 12 -1.38 -13.93 8.09
C LEU A 12 -1.87 -14.10 6.64
N LEU A 13 -0.95 -14.37 5.71
CA LEU A 13 -1.30 -14.56 4.30
C LEU A 13 -2.25 -15.75 4.11
N LEU A 14 -1.96 -16.88 4.75
CA LEU A 14 -2.82 -18.06 4.73
C LEU A 14 -4.20 -17.77 5.35
N PHE A 15 -4.24 -17.06 6.48
CA PHE A 15 -5.49 -16.68 7.12
C PHE A 15 -6.38 -15.83 6.19
N VAL A 16 -5.79 -14.84 5.51
CA VAL A 16 -6.53 -13.99 4.58
C VAL A 16 -6.93 -14.76 3.32
N GLU A 17 -6.06 -15.61 2.77
CA GLU A 17 -6.39 -16.48 1.63
C GLU A 17 -7.62 -17.34 1.92
N GLU A 18 -7.70 -17.98 3.09
CA GLU A 18 -8.87 -18.78 3.50
C GLU A 18 -10.14 -17.94 3.57
N LYS A 19 -10.07 -16.67 4.00
CA LYS A 19 -11.23 -15.77 4.01
C LYS A 19 -11.63 -15.32 2.61
N LEU A 20 -10.69 -15.16 1.69
CA LEU A 20 -10.97 -14.77 0.31
C LEU A 20 -11.66 -15.85 -0.52
N LYS A 21 -11.60 -17.12 -0.09
CA LYS A 21 -12.36 -18.21 -0.70
C LYS A 21 -13.89 -18.00 -0.68
N ILE A 22 -14.39 -17.12 0.20
CA ILE A 22 -15.80 -16.70 0.21
C ILE A 22 -16.16 -15.95 -1.09
N ILE A 23 -15.21 -15.20 -1.68
CA ILE A 23 -15.41 -14.45 -2.92
C ILE A 23 -15.25 -15.37 -4.13
N SER A 24 -14.15 -16.12 -4.18
CA SER A 24 -13.88 -17.07 -5.26
C SER A 24 -12.86 -18.13 -4.84
N ASN A 25 -12.97 -19.32 -5.43
CA ASN A 25 -11.93 -20.36 -5.32
C ASN A 25 -10.71 -20.10 -6.22
N ASN A 26 -10.73 -19.05 -7.05
CA ASN A 26 -9.62 -18.72 -7.94
C ASN A 26 -8.72 -17.63 -7.34
N ASN A 27 -7.51 -18.02 -6.95
CA ASN A 27 -6.51 -17.09 -6.37
C ASN A 27 -6.15 -15.93 -7.29
N LYS A 28 -6.14 -16.12 -8.62
CA LYS A 28 -5.86 -15.01 -9.55
C LYS A 28 -6.93 -13.93 -9.51
N LEU A 29 -8.20 -14.37 -9.45
CA LEU A 29 -9.36 -13.49 -9.38
C LEU A 29 -9.43 -12.78 -8.02
N ASN A 30 -9.16 -13.49 -6.92
CA ASN A 30 -9.03 -12.90 -5.59
C ASN A 30 -7.91 -11.86 -5.53
N GLY A 31 -6.75 -12.15 -6.13
CA GLY A 31 -5.64 -11.20 -6.23
C GLY A 31 -6.03 -9.94 -6.98
N PHE A 32 -6.83 -10.07 -8.06
CA PHE A 32 -7.36 -8.93 -8.80
C PHE A 32 -8.33 -8.09 -7.98
N PHE A 33 -9.24 -8.71 -7.22
CA PHE A 33 -10.12 -7.96 -6.31
C PHE A 33 -9.35 -7.20 -5.23
N ILE A 34 -8.35 -7.84 -4.61
CA ILE A 34 -7.48 -7.16 -3.65
C ILE A 34 -6.76 -5.99 -4.30
N PHE A 35 -6.24 -6.16 -5.51
CA PHE A 35 -5.59 -5.09 -6.26
C PHE A 35 -6.51 -3.90 -6.51
N ILE A 36 -7.75 -4.14 -6.96
CA ILE A 36 -8.72 -3.06 -7.20
C ILE A 36 -9.05 -2.33 -5.90
N LEU A 37 -9.30 -3.07 -4.81
CA LEU A 37 -9.54 -2.47 -3.50
C LEU A 37 -8.34 -1.63 -3.05
N HIS A 38 -7.14 -2.18 -3.15
CA HIS A 38 -5.90 -1.50 -2.78
C HIS A 38 -5.70 -0.22 -3.57
N LEU A 39 -5.89 -0.26 -4.89
CA LEU A 39 -5.79 0.91 -5.77
C LEU A 39 -6.83 1.98 -5.43
N LEU A 40 -8.10 1.59 -5.22
CA LEU A 40 -9.17 2.52 -4.87
C LEU A 40 -8.89 3.21 -3.53
N PHE A 41 -8.51 2.45 -2.49
CA PHE A 41 -8.14 3.04 -1.20
C PHE A 41 -6.98 4.02 -1.33
N GLN A 42 -5.97 3.69 -2.14
CA GLN A 42 -4.84 4.57 -2.37
C GLN A 42 -5.24 5.86 -3.10
N LEU A 43 -6.01 5.76 -4.18
CA LEU A 43 -6.47 6.92 -4.96
C LEU A 43 -7.39 7.83 -4.14
N VAL A 44 -8.36 7.26 -3.43
CA VAL A 44 -9.28 8.02 -2.57
C VAL A 44 -8.52 8.73 -1.45
N SER A 45 -7.59 8.03 -0.79
CA SER A 45 -6.79 8.64 0.28
C SER A 45 -5.93 9.79 -0.24
N ILE A 46 -5.25 9.61 -1.38
CA ILE A 46 -4.46 10.66 -2.02
C ILE A 46 -5.36 11.84 -2.41
N TYR A 47 -6.52 11.58 -3.01
CA TYR A 47 -7.45 12.62 -3.38
C TYR A 47 -7.87 13.48 -2.17
N ILE A 48 -8.27 12.82 -1.08
CA ILE A 48 -8.67 13.52 0.15
C ILE A 48 -7.50 14.31 0.74
N LEU A 49 -6.31 13.72 0.82
CA LEU A 49 -5.14 14.34 1.44
C LEU A 49 -4.56 15.51 0.64
N PHE A 50 -4.72 15.56 -0.68
CA PHE A 50 -4.10 16.60 -1.50
C PHE A 50 -5.07 17.59 -2.14
N PHE A 51 -6.33 17.22 -2.36
CA PHE A 51 -7.27 18.05 -3.12
C PHE A 51 -8.57 18.36 -2.36
N TYR A 52 -8.96 17.56 -1.37
CA TYR A 52 -10.20 17.77 -0.62
C TYR A 52 -10.02 18.77 0.53
N PRO A 53 -10.95 19.71 0.78
CA PRO A 53 -10.82 20.73 1.81
C PRO A 53 -10.44 20.19 3.19
N ILE A 54 -9.61 20.95 3.92
CA ILE A 54 -9.21 20.62 5.29
C ILE A 54 -10.47 20.62 6.17
N SER A 55 -10.90 19.44 6.55
CA SER A 55 -12.15 19.16 7.25
C SER A 55 -11.97 17.93 8.14
N ASN A 56 -13.01 17.55 8.89
CA ASN A 56 -12.96 16.34 9.72
C ASN A 56 -12.63 15.08 8.91
N LEU A 57 -13.12 14.99 7.66
CA LEU A 57 -12.79 13.89 6.76
C LEU A 57 -11.30 13.88 6.40
N PHE A 58 -10.69 15.04 6.13
CA PHE A 58 -9.25 15.15 5.89
C PHE A 58 -8.43 14.63 7.08
N TYR A 59 -8.75 15.07 8.31
CA TYR A 59 -8.01 14.62 9.50
C TYR A 59 -8.23 13.14 9.80
N PHE A 60 -9.44 12.62 9.56
CA PHE A 60 -9.72 11.20 9.66
C PHE A 60 -8.88 10.40 8.66
N THR A 61 -8.85 10.81 7.38
CA THR A 61 -8.02 10.16 6.36
C THR A 61 -6.53 10.27 6.68
N LEU A 62 -6.05 11.41 7.19
CA LEU A 62 -4.66 11.58 7.63
C LEU A 62 -4.30 10.61 8.75
N PHE A 63 -5.18 10.46 9.75
CA PHE A 63 -4.99 9.51 10.84
C PHE A 63 -4.92 8.07 10.35
N ILE A 64 -5.85 7.66 9.48
CA ILE A 64 -5.82 6.33 8.84
C ILE A 64 -4.54 6.14 8.03
N TRP A 65 -4.09 7.17 7.31
CA TRP A 65 -2.86 7.11 6.52
C TRP A 65 -1.62 6.92 7.40
N ILE A 66 -1.54 7.58 8.56
CA ILE A 66 -0.48 7.37 9.55
C ILE A 66 -0.49 5.92 10.07
N ILE A 67 -1.68 5.36 10.37
CA ILE A 67 -1.81 3.95 10.77
C ILE A 67 -1.29 3.03 9.66
N ILE A 68 -1.62 3.30 8.40
CA ILE A 68 -1.14 2.53 7.24
C ILE A 68 0.39 2.60 7.14
N LEU A 69 1.01 3.77 7.33
CA LEU A 69 2.47 3.89 7.34
C LEU A 69 3.13 3.08 8.46
N ILE A 70 2.57 3.13 9.68
CA ILE A 70 3.07 2.34 10.82
C ILE A 70 2.92 0.84 10.52
N SER A 71 1.76 0.44 10.00
CA SER A 71 1.50 -0.93 9.57
C SER A 71 2.53 -1.37 8.53
N ASN A 72 2.75 -0.57 7.49
CA ASN A 72 3.77 -0.86 6.46
C ASN A 72 5.16 -1.03 7.07
N HIS A 73 5.51 -0.31 8.13
CA HIS A 73 6.77 -0.55 8.84
C HIS A 73 6.77 -1.90 9.57
N ILE A 74 5.76 -2.20 10.38
CA ILE A 74 5.66 -3.44 11.18
C ILE A 74 5.66 -4.67 10.27
N PHE A 75 4.90 -4.61 9.19
CA PHE A 75 4.77 -5.70 8.22
C PHE A 75 5.92 -5.73 7.20
N ARG A 76 6.83 -4.75 7.15
CA ARG A 76 7.89 -4.65 6.11
C ARG A 76 7.30 -4.55 4.69
N GLY A 77 6.35 -3.65 4.50
CA GLY A 77 5.63 -3.37 3.26
C GLY A 77 4.12 -3.49 3.42
N CYS A 78 3.38 -3.02 2.42
CA CYS A 78 1.92 -3.10 2.38
C CYS A 78 1.44 -4.56 2.41
N ILE A 79 0.53 -4.87 3.33
CA ILE A 79 -0.08 -6.20 3.45
C ILE A 79 -0.86 -6.56 2.18
N LEU A 80 -1.57 -5.60 1.58
CA LEU A 80 -2.34 -5.84 0.36
C LEU A 80 -1.43 -6.23 -0.80
N THR A 81 -0.30 -5.53 -1.01
CA THR A 81 0.68 -5.92 -2.03
C THR A 81 1.31 -7.28 -1.74
N LYS A 82 1.54 -7.63 -0.46
CA LYS A 82 2.03 -8.97 -0.10
C LYS A 82 1.01 -10.06 -0.43
N LEU A 83 -0.28 -9.80 -0.23
CA LEU A 83 -1.37 -10.70 -0.60
C LEU A 83 -1.48 -10.83 -2.12
N GLU A 84 -1.43 -9.72 -2.86
CA GLU A 84 -1.41 -9.71 -4.32
C GLU A 84 -0.27 -10.59 -4.86
N ARG A 85 0.97 -10.39 -4.36
CA ARG A 85 2.13 -11.23 -4.71
C ARG A 85 1.90 -12.70 -4.40
N TYR A 86 1.36 -12.99 -3.23
CA TYR A 86 1.13 -14.35 -2.77
C TYR A 86 0.07 -15.06 -3.62
N LEU A 87 -1.06 -14.40 -3.90
CA LEU A 87 -2.18 -14.95 -4.69
C LEU A 87 -1.83 -15.11 -6.17
N TRP A 88 -1.02 -14.20 -6.72
CA TRP A 88 -0.54 -14.27 -8.11
C TRP A 88 0.75 -15.09 -8.29
N GLN A 89 1.35 -15.55 -7.20
CA GLN A 89 2.65 -16.24 -7.21
C GLN A 89 3.75 -15.42 -7.93
N ASN A 90 3.68 -14.10 -7.84
CA ASN A 90 4.60 -13.18 -8.51
C ASN A 90 5.39 -12.37 -7.48
N ASN A 91 6.68 -12.68 -7.32
CA ASN A 91 7.54 -11.98 -6.37
C ASN A 91 8.01 -10.60 -6.87
N ASP A 92 7.94 -10.36 -8.18
CA ASP A 92 8.35 -9.11 -8.82
C ASP A 92 7.24 -8.06 -8.81
N TRP A 93 6.06 -8.41 -8.28
CA TRP A 93 4.96 -7.48 -8.19
C TRP A 93 5.14 -6.49 -7.01
N PHE A 94 5.32 -5.21 -7.37
CA PHE A 94 5.47 -4.07 -6.45
C PHE A 94 4.25 -3.14 -6.41
N GLY A 95 3.07 -3.66 -6.80
CA GLY A 95 1.83 -2.88 -6.83
C GLY A 95 1.65 -2.11 -8.14
N PRO A 96 0.67 -1.19 -8.19
CA PRO A 96 0.32 -0.44 -9.41
C PRO A 96 1.50 0.30 -10.06
N TYR A 97 2.49 0.73 -9.27
CA TYR A 97 3.70 1.39 -9.78
C TYR A 97 4.53 0.54 -10.73
N TYR A 98 4.49 -0.79 -10.57
CA TYR A 98 5.15 -1.73 -11.47
C TYR A 98 4.54 -1.71 -12.88
N ILE A 99 3.28 -1.29 -13.02
CA ILE A 99 2.62 -1.14 -14.33
C ILE A 99 3.13 0.10 -15.06
N CYS A 100 3.30 1.23 -14.35
CA CYS A 100 3.64 2.52 -14.96
C CYS A 100 5.13 2.68 -15.27
N CYS A 101 5.99 2.12 -14.42
CA CYS A 101 7.44 2.18 -14.58
C CYS A 101 7.90 0.76 -14.90
N ASN A 102 8.53 0.52 -16.05
CA ASN A 102 9.11 -0.78 -16.39
C ASN A 102 10.29 -1.11 -15.45
N LEU A 103 9.98 -1.45 -14.20
CA LEU A 103 10.91 -1.59 -13.07
C LEU A 103 11.82 -2.81 -13.22
N ASN A 104 11.57 -3.68 -14.21
CA ASN A 104 12.35 -4.89 -14.48
C ASN A 104 13.82 -4.63 -14.76
N THR A 105 14.16 -3.44 -15.22
CA THR A 105 15.54 -3.05 -15.52
C THR A 105 16.23 -2.36 -14.34
N TRP A 106 15.52 -2.10 -13.24
CA TRP A 106 16.04 -1.30 -12.13
C TRP A 106 16.53 -2.19 -11.00
N SER A 107 17.64 -1.80 -10.38
CA SER A 107 18.14 -2.49 -9.20
C SER A 107 17.20 -2.30 -8.00
N SER A 108 17.14 -3.29 -7.11
CA SER A 108 16.31 -3.25 -5.89
C SER A 108 16.57 -2.01 -5.03
N ASN A 109 17.82 -1.56 -4.94
CA ASN A 109 18.20 -0.32 -4.26
C ASN A 109 17.58 0.92 -4.93
N LYS A 110 17.60 1.00 -6.27
CA LYS A 110 17.01 2.12 -7.01
C LYS A 110 15.50 2.19 -6.79
N ILE A 111 14.83 1.04 -6.85
CA ILE A 111 13.38 0.92 -6.58
C ILE A 111 13.07 1.40 -5.15
N LYS A 112 13.82 0.91 -4.16
CA LYS A 112 13.64 1.31 -2.75
C LYS A 112 13.83 2.82 -2.55
N ASN A 113 14.88 3.39 -3.14
CA ASN A 113 15.15 4.83 -3.05
C ASN A 113 14.05 5.65 -3.71
N MET A 114 13.54 5.23 -4.87
CA MET A 114 12.40 5.89 -5.53
C MET A 114 11.18 5.95 -4.59
N TYR A 115 10.82 4.85 -3.94
CA TYR A 115 9.71 4.84 -2.98
C TYR A 115 9.96 5.76 -1.79
N ILE A 116 11.18 5.80 -1.26
CA ILE A 116 11.53 6.71 -0.15
C ILE A 116 11.37 8.16 -0.61
N CYS A 117 11.99 8.53 -1.73
CA CYS A 117 11.89 9.89 -2.29
C CYS A 117 10.44 10.30 -2.53
N GLN A 118 9.63 9.39 -3.07
CA GLN A 118 8.22 9.65 -3.32
C GLN A 118 7.43 9.88 -2.03
N ILE A 119 7.61 9.03 -1.01
CA ILE A 119 6.93 9.20 0.28
C ILE A 119 7.37 10.50 0.94
N THR A 120 8.67 10.83 0.92
CA THR A 120 9.19 12.09 1.45
C THR A 120 8.55 13.28 0.75
N PHE A 121 8.50 13.27 -0.59
CA PHE A 121 7.87 14.33 -1.37
C PHE A 121 6.39 14.51 -1.03
N LEU A 122 5.63 13.41 -0.93
CA LEU A 122 4.22 13.45 -0.53
C LEU A 122 4.02 14.02 0.87
N ILE A 123 4.87 13.64 1.83
CA ILE A 123 4.83 14.17 3.20
C ILE A 123 5.14 15.67 3.20
N THR A 124 6.13 16.12 2.43
CA THR A 124 6.48 17.54 2.32
C THR A 124 5.31 18.36 1.76
N LEU A 125 4.68 17.89 0.68
CA LEU A 125 3.51 18.55 0.11
C LEU A 125 2.34 18.60 1.10
N LEU A 126 2.08 17.51 1.82
CA LEU A 126 1.03 17.44 2.82
C LEU A 126 1.30 18.39 4.01
N PHE A 127 2.57 18.51 4.42
CA PHE A 127 2.99 19.44 5.45
C PHE A 127 2.78 20.91 5.03
N ILE A 128 3.22 21.28 3.82
CA ILE A 128 3.00 22.61 3.24
C ILE A 128 1.51 22.91 3.20
N ARG A 129 0.71 21.95 2.76
CA ARG A 129 -0.74 22.05 2.69
C ARG A 129 -1.37 22.38 4.05
N ILE A 130 -0.99 21.64 5.09
CA ILE A 130 -1.47 21.89 6.46
C ILE A 130 -0.99 23.25 6.98
N LEU A 131 0.27 23.61 6.72
CA LEU A 131 0.89 24.86 7.19
C LEU A 131 0.18 26.10 6.62
N PHE A 132 -0.12 26.08 5.32
CA PHE A 132 -0.76 27.19 4.62
C PHE A 132 -2.29 27.09 4.54
N LYS A 133 -2.87 26.00 5.08
CA LYS A 133 -4.31 25.71 5.06
C LYS A 133 -4.93 25.74 3.65
N ILE A 134 -4.19 25.25 2.66
CA ILE A 134 -4.60 25.12 1.25
C ILE A 134 -5.37 23.80 1.07
#